data_AF-A0A5P3ASJ8-F1
#
_entry.id   AF-A0A5P3ASJ8-F1
#
_cell.length_a   1.000
_cell.length_b   1.000
_cell.length_c   1.000
_cell.angle_alpha   90.00
_cell.angle_beta   90.00
_cell.angle_gamma   90.00
#
_symmetry.space_group_name_H-M   'P 1'
#
loop_
_entity.id
_entity.type
_entity.pdbx_description
1 polymer ?
#
loop_
_entity_poly.entity_id
_entity_poly.type
_entity_poly.pdbx_seq_one_letter_code
_entity_poly.pdbx_strand_id
1 'polypeptide(L)'
;MLKENLTFNDLPKMVGRLCEKIESLENALKESLAKEPSAKENLHVPMTVEEVCSYLGISKSSFYYKAKHGGIPVIKQGKHLFVYRDELDKWLETGRKKQVPLSFEEEHEQMLAATRHKAKSREL
;
A
#
# COMPACT_ATOMS: atom_id res chain seq x y z
N MET A 1 2.19 2.10 37.34
CA MET A 1 0.88 2.62 36.89
C MET A 1 0.07 2.99 38.12
N LEU A 2 -0.32 4.26 38.25
CA LEU A 2 -1.21 4.70 39.33
C LEU A 2 -2.58 4.05 39.10
N LYS A 3 -2.95 3.07 39.93
CA LYS A 3 -4.34 2.63 40.05
C LYS A 3 -5.07 3.72 40.81
N GLU A 4 -5.59 4.71 40.10
CA GLU A 4 -6.56 5.64 40.67
C GLU A 4 -7.80 4.81 41.03
N ASN A 5 -8.21 4.82 42.30
CA ASN A 5 -9.44 4.18 42.76
C ASN A 5 -10.63 4.94 42.17
N LEU A 6 -10.97 4.61 40.93
CA LEU A 6 -12.01 5.28 40.15
C LEU A 6 -13.37 5.00 40.79
N THR A 7 -14.10 6.05 41.12
CA THR A 7 -15.47 5.93 41.64
C THR A 7 -16.48 6.27 40.54
N PHE A 8 -17.74 5.88 40.72
CA PHE A 8 -18.79 6.20 39.75
C PHE A 8 -19.00 7.71 39.58
N ASN A 9 -18.65 8.53 40.57
CA ASN A 9 -18.74 9.99 40.47
C ASN A 9 -17.69 10.59 39.52
N ASP A 10 -16.62 9.84 39.22
CA ASP A 10 -15.55 10.26 38.32
C ASP A 10 -15.84 9.92 36.85
N LEU A 11 -16.92 9.20 36.58
CA LEU A 11 -17.31 8.76 35.24
C LEU A 11 -17.42 9.93 34.24
N PRO A 12 -18.16 11.02 34.55
CA PRO A 12 -18.29 12.15 33.62
C PRO A 12 -16.93 12.77 33.27
N LYS A 13 -16.04 12.87 34.25
CA LYS A 13 -14.69 13.43 34.09
C LYS A 13 -13.80 12.52 33.24
N MET A 14 -13.92 11.21 33.42
CA MET A 14 -13.15 10.23 32.66
C MET A 14 -13.63 10.10 31.21
N VAL A 15 -14.95 10.17 30.99
CA VAL A 15 -15.53 10.22 29.63
C VAL A 15 -15.05 11.47 28.90
N GLY A 16 -15.06 12.65 29.56
CA GLY A 16 -14.52 13.89 28.98
C GLY A 16 -13.06 13.75 28.55
N ARG A 17 -12.20 13.22 29.43
CA ARG A 17 -10.79 12.94 29.12
C ARG A 17 -10.60 11.92 27.99
N LEU A 18 -11.50 10.94 27.88
CA LEU A 18 -11.45 9.96 26.81
C LEU A 18 -11.82 10.60 25.47
N CYS A 19 -12.87 11.42 25.44
CA CYS A 19 -13.26 12.20 24.26
C CYS A 19 -12.11 13.10 23.79
N GLU A 20 -11.47 13.86 24.68
CA GLU A 20 -10.31 14.70 24.36
C GLU A 20 -9.15 13.89 23.77
N LYS A 21 -8.86 12.71 24.33
CA LYS A 21 -7.82 11.81 23.80
C LYS A 21 -8.18 11.25 22.44
N ILE A 22 -9.43 10.91 22.21
CA ILE A 22 -9.92 10.43 20.90
C ILE A 22 -9.77 11.54 19.88
N GLU A 23 -10.22 12.76 20.16
CA GLU A 23 -10.06 13.91 19.27
C GLU A 23 -8.59 14.21 18.95
N SER A 24 -7.71 14.14 19.95
CA SER A 24 -6.27 14.30 19.74
C SER A 24 -5.68 13.21 18.84
N LEU A 25 -6.10 11.95 19.01
CA LEU A 25 -5.68 10.85 18.15
C LEU A 25 -6.23 11.01 16.73
N GLU A 26 -7.50 11.38 16.58
CA GLU A 26 -8.12 11.66 15.28
C GLU A 26 -7.39 12.77 14.53
N ASN A 27 -7.03 13.85 15.22
CA ASN A 27 -6.28 14.95 14.61
C ASN A 27 -4.86 14.52 14.22
N ALA A 28 -4.15 13.77 15.08
CA ALA A 28 -2.83 13.24 14.75
C ALA A 28 -2.86 12.28 13.56
N LEU A 29 -3.90 11.45 13.44
CA LEU A 29 -4.11 10.58 12.28
C LEU A 29 -4.44 11.38 11.02
N LYS A 30 -5.31 12.39 11.10
CA LYS A 30 -5.60 13.29 9.96
C LYS A 30 -4.36 14.04 9.50
N GLU A 31 -3.52 14.52 10.42
CA GLU A 31 -2.26 15.17 10.10
C GLU A 31 -1.23 14.20 9.51
N SER A 32 -1.17 12.96 10.02
CA SER A 32 -0.31 11.89 9.47
C SER A 32 -0.77 11.48 8.07
N LEU A 33 -2.07 11.36 7.85
CA LEU A 33 -2.66 11.00 6.56
C LEU A 33 -2.57 12.17 5.56
N ALA A 34 -2.69 13.41 6.02
CA ALA A 34 -2.41 14.59 5.20
C ALA A 34 -0.90 14.73 4.88
N LYS A 35 -0.04 14.17 5.73
CA LYS A 35 1.41 14.02 5.50
C LYS A 35 1.79 12.76 4.75
N GLU A 36 0.86 11.85 4.44
CA GLU A 36 1.10 10.89 3.37
C GLU A 36 1.54 11.71 2.16
N PRO A 37 2.65 11.36 1.52
CA PRO A 37 3.08 12.06 0.33
C PRO A 37 2.01 11.80 -0.75
N SER A 38 1.04 12.70 -0.82
CA SER A 38 0.19 12.93 -1.98
C SER A 38 0.99 13.52 -3.15
N ALA A 39 2.29 13.76 -2.95
CA ALA A 39 3.24 13.64 -4.02
C ALA A 39 3.37 12.15 -4.34
N LYS A 40 2.68 11.70 -5.40
CA LYS A 40 3.35 10.83 -6.36
C LYS A 40 4.67 11.54 -6.65
N GLU A 41 5.73 11.24 -5.91
CA GLU A 41 7.07 11.60 -6.33
C GLU A 41 7.10 11.20 -7.79
N ASN A 42 7.50 12.11 -8.67
CA ASN A 42 7.62 11.84 -10.08
C ASN A 42 8.78 10.84 -10.30
N LEU A 43 8.71 9.66 -9.68
CA LEU A 43 9.56 8.49 -9.85
C LEU A 43 9.26 7.79 -11.18
N HIS A 44 8.35 8.36 -11.99
CA HIS A 44 8.16 8.03 -13.40
C HIS A 44 9.34 8.58 -14.23
N VAL A 45 10.55 8.20 -13.83
CA VAL A 45 11.79 8.53 -14.50
C VAL A 45 12.04 7.44 -15.54
N PRO A 46 12.12 7.80 -16.83
CA PRO A 46 12.48 6.83 -17.86
C PRO A 46 13.92 6.39 -17.64
N MET A 47 14.13 5.08 -17.60
CA MET A 47 15.43 4.44 -17.54
C MET A 47 15.89 4.06 -18.94
N THR A 48 17.17 4.22 -19.18
CA THR A 48 17.86 3.70 -20.36
C THR A 48 17.99 2.18 -20.29
N VAL A 49 18.26 1.54 -21.42
CA VAL A 49 18.45 0.09 -21.48
C VAL A 49 19.62 -0.35 -20.59
N GLU A 50 20.71 0.44 -20.56
CA GLU A 50 21.89 0.20 -19.74
C GLU A 50 21.58 0.24 -18.25
N GLU A 51 20.79 1.22 -17.80
CA GLU A 51 20.37 1.33 -16.41
C GLU A 51 19.48 0.16 -16.02
N VAL A 52 18.52 -0.23 -16.87
CA VAL A 52 17.66 -1.40 -16.61
C VAL A 52 18.48 -2.69 -16.55
N CYS A 53 19.43 -2.87 -17.47
CA CYS A 53 20.32 -4.03 -17.47
C CYS A 53 21.16 -4.10 -16.18
N SER A 54 21.69 -2.95 -15.75
CA SER A 54 22.46 -2.85 -14.51
C SER A 54 21.58 -3.11 -13.28
N TYR A 55 20.35 -2.61 -13.30
CA TYR A 55 19.38 -2.77 -12.21
C TYR A 55 18.93 -4.22 -12.04
N LEU A 56 18.59 -4.90 -13.13
CA LEU A 56 18.15 -6.29 -13.12
C LEU A 56 19.32 -7.30 -13.10
N GLY A 57 20.56 -6.84 -13.33
CA GLY A 57 21.73 -7.70 -13.45
C GLY A 57 21.71 -8.62 -14.68
N ILE A 58 21.14 -8.16 -15.80
CA ILE A 58 21.00 -8.94 -17.05
C ILE A 58 21.79 -8.33 -18.21
N SER A 59 22.11 -9.14 -19.22
CA SER A 59 22.73 -8.63 -20.45
C SER A 59 21.71 -7.88 -21.34
N LYS A 60 22.20 -6.99 -22.22
CA LYS A 60 21.36 -6.29 -23.20
C LYS A 60 20.58 -7.25 -24.12
N SER A 61 21.20 -8.36 -24.52
CA SER A 61 20.54 -9.40 -25.32
C SER A 61 19.39 -10.05 -24.55
N SER A 62 19.58 -10.33 -23.26
CA SER A 62 18.52 -10.85 -22.38
C SER A 62 17.39 -9.83 -22.20
N PHE A 63 17.73 -8.54 -22.05
CA PHE A 63 16.75 -7.46 -21.99
C PHE A 63 15.86 -7.46 -23.25
N TYR A 64 16.45 -7.41 -24.45
CA TYR A 64 15.67 -7.40 -25.69
C TYR A 64 14.84 -8.67 -25.89
N TYR A 65 15.39 -9.84 -25.51
CA TYR A 65 14.65 -11.10 -25.54
C TYR A 65 13.41 -11.04 -24.63
N LYS A 66 13.59 -10.59 -23.38
CA LYS A 66 12.48 -10.46 -22.41
C LYS A 66 11.48 -9.38 -22.83
N ALA A 67 11.94 -8.24 -23.32
CA ALA A 67 11.08 -7.17 -23.83
C ALA A 67 10.17 -7.66 -24.97
N LYS A 68 10.71 -8.50 -25.88
CA LYS A 68 9.93 -9.10 -26.98
C LYS A 68 8.90 -10.13 -26.50
N HIS A 69 9.22 -10.88 -25.44
CA HIS A 69 8.38 -11.97 -24.93
C HIS A 69 7.52 -11.57 -23.72
N GLY A 70 7.40 -10.27 -23.41
CA GLY A 70 6.58 -9.77 -22.30
C GLY A 70 7.15 -10.06 -20.91
N GLY A 71 8.44 -10.37 -20.81
CA GLY A 71 9.14 -10.69 -19.56
C GLY A 71 9.73 -9.49 -18.82
N ILE A 72 9.49 -8.26 -19.28
CA ILE A 72 9.83 -6.97 -18.65
C ILE A 72 8.74 -5.96 -19.06
N PRO A 73 8.29 -5.05 -18.16
CA PRO A 73 7.37 -3.96 -18.51
C PRO A 73 8.11 -2.94 -19.38
N VAL A 74 7.77 -2.89 -20.67
CA VAL A 74 8.39 -1.97 -21.63
C VAL A 74 7.30 -1.24 -22.42
N ILE A 75 7.43 0.07 -22.54
CA ILE A 75 6.55 0.93 -23.34
C ILE A 75 7.26 1.24 -24.65
N LYS A 76 6.64 0.84 -25.77
CA LYS A 76 7.16 1.11 -27.11
C LYS A 76 6.57 2.41 -27.65
N GLN A 77 7.43 3.41 -27.87
CA GLN A 77 7.09 4.66 -28.54
C GLN A 77 7.89 4.75 -29.84
N GLY A 78 7.25 4.40 -30.95
CA GLY A 78 7.92 4.29 -32.25
C GLY A 78 9.04 3.25 -32.26
N LYS A 79 10.28 3.69 -32.53
CA LYS A 79 11.49 2.85 -32.50
C LYS A 79 12.10 2.72 -31.10
N HIS A 80 11.68 3.56 -30.15
CA HIS A 80 12.27 3.61 -28.81
C HIS A 80 11.49 2.74 -27.82
N LEU A 81 12.25 2.14 -26.90
CA LEU A 81 11.73 1.39 -25.77
C LEU A 81 11.99 2.20 -24.50
N PHE A 82 10.94 2.42 -23.73
CA PHE A 82 10.98 3.11 -22.45
C PHE A 82 10.64 2.11 -21.34
N VAL A 83 11.35 2.23 -20.22
CA VAL A 83 11.07 1.51 -18.99
C VAL A 83 11.06 2.53 -17.89
N TYR A 84 10.01 2.54 -17.08
CA TYR A 84 9.96 3.41 -15.91
C TYR A 84 10.35 2.63 -14.68
N ARG A 85 11.09 3.30 -13.80
CA ARG A 85 11.59 2.67 -12.57
C ARG A 85 10.45 2.17 -11.69
N ASP A 86 9.42 2.98 -11.49
CA ASP A 86 8.27 2.64 -10.65
C ASP A 86 7.46 1.45 -11.21
N GLU A 87 7.29 1.39 -12.53
CA GLU A 87 6.64 0.25 -13.19
C GLU A 87 7.48 -1.02 -13.09
N LEU A 88 8.80 -0.88 -13.21
CA LEU A 88 9.72 -2.00 -13.07
C LEU A 88 9.73 -2.57 -11.65
N ASP A 89 9.69 -1.70 -10.63
CA ASP A 89 9.62 -2.08 -9.22
C ASP A 89 8.31 -2.79 -8.89
N LYS A 90 7.16 -2.24 -9.31
CA LYS A 90 5.84 -2.88 -9.17
C LYS A 90 5.78 -4.24 -9.86
N TRP A 91 6.41 -4.36 -11.04
CA TRP A 91 6.50 -5.63 -11.75
C TRP A 91 7.33 -6.67 -10.99
N LEU A 92 8.46 -6.27 -10.37
CA LEU A 92 9.26 -7.14 -9.53
C LEU A 92 8.51 -7.62 -8.28
N GLU A 93 7.68 -6.76 -7.68
CA GLU A 93 6.82 -7.11 -6.55
C GLU A 93 5.74 -8.12 -6.94
N THR A 94 5.11 -7.92 -8.10
CA THR A 94 4.08 -8.83 -8.63
C THR A 94 4.66 -10.21 -8.98
N GLY A 95 5.91 -10.28 -9.42
CA GLY A 95 6.62 -11.52 -9.76
C GLY A 95 7.09 -12.35 -8.55
N ARG A 96 6.86 -11.90 -7.31
CA ARG A 96 7.26 -12.65 -6.11
C ARG A 96 6.41 -13.92 -5.95
N LYS A 97 7.04 -15.08 -6.04
CA LYS A 97 6.40 -16.39 -5.73
C LYS A 97 5.98 -16.54 -4.26
N LYS A 98 6.59 -15.77 -3.35
CA LYS A 98 6.16 -15.67 -1.96
C LYS A 98 5.29 -14.43 -1.84
N GLN A 99 4.01 -14.60 -1.46
CA GLN A 99 3.15 -13.46 -1.19
C GLN A 99 3.81 -12.60 -0.10
N VAL A 100 3.85 -11.29 -0.35
CA VAL A 100 4.16 -10.32 0.69
C VAL A 100 3.11 -10.52 1.78
N PRO A 101 3.50 -10.61 3.07
CA PRO A 101 2.54 -10.60 4.16
C PRO A 101 1.61 -9.41 3.94
N LEU A 102 0.31 -9.67 3.91
CA LEU A 102 -0.69 -8.63 3.69
C LEU A 102 -0.46 -7.51 4.69
N SER A 103 -0.61 -6.26 4.24
CA SER A 103 -0.65 -5.15 5.17
C SER A 103 -1.80 -5.36 6.15
N PHE A 104 -1.65 -4.90 7.40
CA PHE A 104 -2.71 -5.00 8.42
C PHE A 104 -4.07 -4.48 7.91
N GLU A 105 -4.04 -3.48 7.03
CA GLU A 105 -5.23 -2.89 6.42
C GLU A 105 -5.89 -3.84 5.39
N GLU A 106 -5.10 -4.51 4.56
CA GLU A 106 -5.59 -5.48 3.57
C GLU A 106 -6.11 -6.76 4.24
N GLU A 107 -5.50 -7.20 5.35
CA GLU A 107 -6.01 -8.33 6.16
C GLU A 107 -7.37 -7.99 6.79
N HIS A 108 -7.50 -6.77 7.32
CA HIS A 108 -8.73 -6.30 7.95
C HIS A 108 -9.87 -6.17 6.94
N GLU A 109 -9.61 -5.62 5.75
CA GLU A 109 -10.62 -5.55 4.68
C GLU A 109 -11.08 -6.94 4.22
N GLN A 110 -10.17 -7.91 4.09
CA GLN A 110 -10.56 -9.28 3.77
C GLN A 110 -11.42 -9.91 4.85
N MET A 111 -11.10 -9.67 6.13
CA MET A 111 -11.90 -10.14 7.26
C MET A 111 -13.32 -9.53 7.26
N LEU A 112 -13.45 -8.23 6.94
CA LEU A 112 -14.73 -7.55 6.79
C LEU A 112 -15.52 -8.05 5.56
N ALA A 113 -14.85 -8.32 4.45
CA ALA A 113 -15.48 -8.84 3.24
C ALA A 113 -16.02 -10.26 3.45
N ALA A 114 -15.27 -11.12 4.15
CA ALA A 114 -15.68 -12.50 4.45
C ALA A 114 -16.86 -12.58 5.43
N THR A 115 -17.03 -11.58 6.28
CA THR A 115 -18.13 -11.52 7.27
C THR A 115 -19.42 -10.90 6.73
N ARG A 116 -19.42 -10.32 5.51
CA ARG A 116 -20.61 -9.82 4.82
C ARG A 116 -21.46 -10.93 4.19
N HIS A 117 -21.77 -11.99 4.93
CA HIS A 117 -22.83 -12.92 4.51
C HIS A 117 -24.20 -12.34 4.86
N LYS A 118 -25.01 -12.05 3.83
CA LYS A 118 -26.37 -11.55 3.98
C LYS A 118 -27.27 -12.67 4.52
N ALA A 119 -28.04 -12.38 5.58
CA ALA A 119 -29.03 -13.31 6.10
C ALA A 119 -30.07 -13.65 5.03
N LYS A 120 -30.38 -14.94 4.85
CA LYS A 120 -31.41 -15.41 3.91
C LYS A 120 -32.78 -14.90 4.39
N SER A 121 -33.48 -14.13 3.56
CA SER A 121 -34.84 -13.67 3.88
C SER A 121 -35.74 -14.89 4.03
N ARG A 122 -36.39 -15.00 5.19
CA ARG A 122 -37.38 -16.04 5.47
C ARG A 122 -38.68 -15.61 4.78
N GLU A 123 -39.04 -16.28 3.69
CA GLU A 123 -40.35 -16.07 3.06
C GLU A 123 -41.45 -16.58 4.01
N LEU A 124 -42.47 -15.75 4.20
CA LEU A 124 -43.68 -16.01 4.99
C LEU A 124 -44.74 -16.66 4.11
#